data_AF-A0A2A4QID1-F1
#
_entry.id   AF-A0A2A4QID1-F1
#
_cell.length_a   1.000
_cell.length_b   1.000
_cell.length_c   1.000
_cell.angle_alpha   90.00
_cell.angle_beta   90.00
_cell.angle_gamma   90.00
#
_symmetry.space_group_name_H-M   'P 1'
#
loop_
_entity.id
_entity.type
_entity.pdbx_description
1 polymer ?
#
loop_
_entity_poly.entity_id
_entity_poly.type
_entity_poly.pdbx_seq_one_letter_code
_entity_poly.pdbx_strand_id
1 'polypeptide(L)'
;MKDKLAMLSEALRRRMDKKYVGVMLALILPPIVLFVYWKFNYAYMSIDKFMDFVELGDLYTILITRAVVVNLLVFFIFFWRKLNFAARGVLMATIGYTVVVAIVRFIM
;
A
#
# COMPACT_ATOMS: atom_id res chain seq x y z
N MET A 1 -19.21 2.35 31.62
CA MET A 1 -18.53 1.48 30.63
C MET A 1 -18.32 2.20 29.29
N LYS A 2 -19.33 2.88 28.72
CA LYS A 2 -19.24 3.62 27.46
C LYS A 2 -18.14 4.71 27.46
N ASP A 3 -17.96 5.43 28.55
CA ASP A 3 -16.98 6.54 28.63
C ASP A 3 -15.52 6.06 28.60
N LYS A 4 -15.22 4.93 29.23
CA LYS A 4 -13.89 4.29 29.15
C LYS A 4 -13.58 3.83 27.73
N LEU A 5 -14.59 3.31 27.01
CA LEU A 5 -14.45 2.86 25.63
C LEU A 5 -14.19 4.03 24.67
N ALA A 6 -14.91 5.13 24.86
CA ALA A 6 -14.70 6.37 24.10
C ALA A 6 -13.28 6.91 24.31
N MET A 7 -12.84 7.02 25.56
CA MET A 7 -11.50 7.47 25.93
C MET A 7 -10.39 6.58 25.32
N LEU A 8 -10.56 5.26 25.37
CA LEU A 8 -9.59 4.31 24.79
C LEU A 8 -9.52 4.45 23.26
N SER A 9 -10.66 4.61 22.60
CA SER A 9 -10.73 4.79 21.14
C SER A 9 -10.03 6.08 20.68
N GLU A 10 -10.15 7.15 21.47
CA GLU A 10 -9.54 8.44 21.16
C GLU A 10 -8.03 8.43 21.40
N ALA A 11 -7.59 7.77 22.47
CA ALA A 11 -6.17 7.54 22.73
C ALA A 11 -5.51 6.69 21.61
N LEU A 12 -6.20 5.64 21.15
CA LEU A 12 -5.72 4.80 20.05
C LEU A 12 -5.60 5.61 18.75
N ARG A 13 -6.63 6.41 18.44
CA ARG A 13 -6.66 7.29 17.27
C ARG A 13 -5.48 8.26 17.29
N ARG A 14 -5.19 8.93 18.40
CA ARG A 14 -4.02 9.83 18.54
C ARG A 14 -2.68 9.12 18.33
N ARG A 15 -2.57 7.86 18.76
CA ARG A 15 -1.34 7.06 18.56
C ARG A 15 -1.15 6.67 17.09
N MET A 16 -2.23 6.33 16.40
CA MET A 16 -2.21 5.91 14.99
C MET A 16 -2.15 7.08 14.01
N ASP A 17 -2.67 8.27 14.37
CA ASP A 17 -2.73 9.43 13.49
C ASP A 17 -1.39 10.16 13.38
N LYS A 18 -0.37 9.44 12.91
CA LYS A 18 0.96 9.96 12.66
C LYS A 18 1.31 9.72 11.20
N LYS A 19 1.92 10.72 10.57
CA LYS A 19 2.24 10.67 9.13
C LYS A 19 3.09 9.45 8.76
N TYR A 20 4.09 9.11 9.57
CA TYR A 20 4.98 7.98 9.31
C TYR A 20 4.26 6.62 9.36
N VAL A 21 3.19 6.48 10.16
CA VAL A 21 2.40 5.24 10.23
C VAL A 21 1.74 4.99 8.87
N GLY A 22 1.16 6.03 8.29
CA GLY A 22 0.58 5.97 6.95
C GLY A 22 1.61 5.67 5.87
N VAL A 23 2.77 6.32 5.92
CA VAL A 23 3.86 6.09 4.95
C VAL A 23 4.35 4.64 5.03
N MET A 24 4.68 4.14 6.22
CA MET A 24 5.19 2.78 6.41
C MET A 24 4.18 1.73 5.94
N LEU A 25 2.90 1.90 6.31
CA LEU A 25 1.86 0.96 5.90
C LEU A 25 1.71 0.92 4.38
N ALA A 26 1.67 2.09 3.73
CA ALA A 26 1.54 2.19 2.27
C ALA A 26 2.80 1.75 1.50
N LEU A 27 3.97 1.69 2.15
CA LEU A 27 5.20 1.15 1.58
C LEU A 27 5.28 -0.38 1.70
N ILE A 28 4.82 -0.93 2.81
CA ILE A 28 4.89 -2.37 3.10
C ILE A 28 3.76 -3.15 2.42
N LEU A 29 2.59 -2.54 2.26
CA LEU A 29 1.41 -3.23 1.76
C LEU A 29 1.54 -3.69 0.29
N PRO A 30 2.11 -2.91 -0.65
CA PRO A 30 2.25 -3.35 -2.03
C PRO A 30 3.12 -4.61 -2.21
N PRO A 31 4.31 -4.73 -1.59
CA PRO A 31 5.08 -5.97 -1.61
C PRO A 31 4.30 -7.17 -1.05
N ILE A 32 3.52 -6.98 0.03
CA ILE A 32 2.69 -8.06 0.59
C ILE A 32 1.61 -8.47 -0.41
N VAL A 33 0.89 -7.53 -1.02
CA VAL A 33 -0.14 -7.80 -2.02
C VAL A 33 0.46 -8.54 -3.22
N LEU A 34 1.65 -8.14 -3.67
CA LEU A 34 2.36 -8.80 -4.76
C LEU A 34 2.75 -10.23 -4.39
N PHE A 35 3.30 -10.44 -3.20
CA PHE A 35 3.67 -11.76 -2.71
C PHE A 35 2.45 -12.69 -2.60
N VAL A 36 1.35 -12.19 -2.03
CA VAL A 36 0.08 -12.92 -1.96
C VAL A 36 -0.43 -13.23 -3.37
N TYR A 37 -0.40 -12.25 -4.29
CA TYR A 37 -0.84 -12.45 -5.67
C TYR A 37 -0.03 -13.55 -6.38
N TRP A 38 1.30 -13.52 -6.28
CA TRP A 38 2.19 -14.56 -6.79
C TRP A 38 1.84 -15.92 -6.15
N LYS A 39 1.71 -15.99 -4.83
CA LYS A 39 1.45 -17.25 -4.12
C LYS A 39 0.12 -17.90 -4.53
N PHE A 40 -0.91 -17.12 -4.82
CA PHE A 40 -2.21 -17.67 -5.19
C PHE A 40 -2.37 -17.96 -6.69
N ASN A 41 -1.71 -17.20 -7.57
CA ASN A 41 -1.93 -17.30 -9.02
C ASN A 41 -0.77 -17.99 -9.75
N TYR A 42 0.43 -17.95 -9.17
CA TYR A 42 1.68 -18.35 -9.81
C TYR A 42 2.56 -19.21 -8.90
N ALA A 43 2.00 -19.91 -7.91
CA ALA A 43 2.77 -20.80 -7.03
C ALA A 43 3.52 -21.93 -7.77
N TYR A 44 3.15 -22.22 -9.02
CA TYR A 44 3.83 -23.20 -9.87
C TYR A 44 5.18 -22.71 -10.42
N MET A 45 5.48 -21.41 -10.32
CA MET A 45 6.77 -20.83 -10.75
C MET A 45 7.50 -20.20 -9.56
N SER A 46 8.84 -20.29 -9.56
CA SER A 46 9.65 -19.59 -8.54
C SER A 46 9.46 -18.08 -8.65
N ILE A 47 9.75 -17.36 -7.57
CA ILE A 47 9.56 -15.91 -7.54
C ILE A 47 10.45 -15.21 -8.57
N ASP A 48 11.65 -15.75 -8.81
CA ASP A 48 12.59 -15.23 -9.81
C ASP A 48 11.99 -15.33 -11.22
N LYS A 49 11.48 -16.51 -11.57
CA LYS A 49 10.79 -16.72 -12.86
C LYS A 49 9.53 -15.87 -12.98
N PHE A 50 8.83 -15.61 -11.88
CA PHE A 50 7.68 -14.72 -11.88
C PHE A 50 8.10 -13.28 -12.18
N MET A 51 9.21 -12.81 -11.60
CA MET A 51 9.74 -11.47 -11.91
C MET A 51 10.17 -11.37 -13.38
N ASP A 52 10.82 -12.40 -13.92
CA ASP A 52 11.15 -12.45 -15.36
C ASP A 52 9.88 -12.42 -16.22
N PHE A 53 8.84 -13.18 -15.85
CA PHE A 53 7.56 -13.19 -16.56
C PHE A 53 6.84 -11.84 -16.51
N VAL A 54 6.91 -11.15 -15.37
CA VAL A 54 6.38 -9.79 -15.22
C VAL A 54 7.11 -8.80 -16.13
N GLU A 55 8.43 -8.97 -16.25
CA GLU A 55 9.30 -8.15 -17.09
C GLU A 55 9.02 -8.34 -18.58
N LEU A 56 9.06 -9.58 -19.05
CA LEU A 56 8.84 -9.95 -20.44
C LEU A 56 7.39 -9.72 -20.90
N GLY A 57 6.41 -9.83 -19.99
CA GLY A 57 4.99 -9.69 -20.31
C GLY A 57 4.45 -8.26 -20.25
N ASP A 58 5.28 -7.26 -19.96
CA ASP A 58 4.87 -5.87 -19.65
C ASP A 58 3.75 -5.79 -18.60
N LEU A 59 3.75 -6.72 -17.63
CA LEU A 59 2.71 -6.82 -16.60
C LEU A 59 2.93 -5.80 -15.47
N TYR A 60 4.00 -5.01 -15.54
CA TYR A 60 4.31 -3.94 -14.60
C TYR A 60 3.11 -3.03 -14.36
N THR A 61 2.46 -2.56 -15.42
CA THR A 61 1.31 -1.65 -15.29
C THR A 61 0.19 -2.27 -14.47
N ILE A 62 -0.15 -3.53 -14.71
CA ILE A 62 -1.21 -4.24 -13.98
C ILE A 62 -0.83 -4.42 -12.50
N LEU A 63 0.42 -4.74 -12.20
CA LEU A 63 0.87 -4.90 -10.81
C LEU A 63 0.90 -3.57 -10.06
N ILE A 64 1.33 -2.50 -10.72
CA ILE A 64 1.35 -1.15 -10.15
C ILE A 64 -0.07 -0.66 -9.91
N THR A 65 -0.99 -0.86 -10.85
CA THR A 65 -2.41 -0.51 -10.65
C THR A 65 -2.98 -1.25 -9.44
N ARG A 66 -2.70 -2.55 -9.27
CA ARG A 66 -3.14 -3.30 -8.08
C ARG A 66 -2.56 -2.74 -6.78
N ALA A 67 -1.27 -2.43 -6.76
CA ALA A 67 -0.61 -1.80 -5.63
C ALA A 67 -1.24 -0.45 -5.25
N VAL A 68 -1.47 0.42 -6.24
CA VAL A 68 -2.06 1.75 -6.06
C VAL A 68 -3.50 1.66 -5.57
N VAL A 69 -4.31 0.75 -6.14
CA VAL A 69 -5.71 0.54 -5.70
C VAL A 69 -5.77 0.11 -4.24
N VAL A 70 -4.90 -0.81 -3.81
CA VAL A 70 -4.86 -1.24 -2.40
C VAL A 70 -4.42 -0.10 -1.48
N ASN A 71 -3.43 0.70 -1.87
CA ASN A 71 -3.02 1.87 -1.10
C ASN A 71 -4.11 2.96 -1.02
N LEU A 72 -4.88 3.16 -2.09
CA LEU A 72 -6.05 4.04 -2.08
C LEU A 72 -7.14 3.54 -1.12
N LEU A 73 -7.36 2.22 -1.06
CA LEU A 73 -8.30 1.63 -0.10
C LEU A 73 -7.87 1.91 1.34
N VAL A 74 -6.58 1.77 1.67
CA VAL A 74 -6.04 2.15 2.99
C VAL A 74 -6.24 3.64 3.27
N PHE A 75 -6.00 4.49 2.27
CA PHE A 75 -6.23 5.93 2.38
C PHE A 75 -7.67 6.23 2.77
N PHE A 76 -8.66 5.63 2.09
CA PHE A 76 -10.07 5.82 2.42
C PHE A 76 -10.44 5.31 3.80
N ILE A 77 -9.89 4.16 4.22
CA ILE A 77 -10.08 3.65 5.59
C ILE A 77 -9.56 4.66 6.62
N PHE A 78 -8.36 5.20 6.43
CA PHE A 78 -7.77 6.18 7.34
C PHE A 78 -8.56 7.49 7.34
N PHE A 79 -9.03 7.92 6.17
CA PHE A 79 -9.87 9.10 6.03
C PHE A 79 -11.20 8.95 6.79
N TRP A 80 -11.93 7.85 6.61
CA TRP A 80 -13.18 7.59 7.34
C TRP A 80 -12.98 7.47 8.86
N ARG A 81 -11.82 6.96 9.29
CA ARG A 81 -11.45 6.89 10.72
C ARG A 81 -10.95 8.23 11.29
N LYS A 82 -11.02 9.32 10.50
CA LYS A 82 -10.53 10.65 10.86
C LYS A 82 -9.04 10.64 11.26
N LEU A 83 -8.23 9.78 10.64
CA LEU A 83 -6.77 9.70 10.79
C LEU A 83 -6.11 10.53 9.69
N ASN A 84 -6.25 11.86 9.77
CA ASN A 84 -5.90 12.76 8.66
C ASN A 84 -4.39 12.83 8.39
N PHE A 85 -3.56 12.77 9.43
CA PHE A 85 -2.10 12.78 9.26
C PHE A 85 -1.62 11.46 8.67
N ALA A 86 -2.14 10.34 9.16
CA ALA A 86 -1.82 9.03 8.59
C ALA A 86 -2.31 8.91 7.14
N ALA A 87 -3.53 9.36 6.82
CA ALA A 87 -4.05 9.37 5.46
C ALA A 87 -3.16 10.18 4.50
N ARG A 88 -2.69 11.36 4.91
CA ARG A 88 -1.70 12.15 4.15
C ARG A 88 -0.39 11.39 3.94
N GLY A 89 0.04 10.59 4.92
CA GLY A 89 1.19 9.70 4.80
C GLY A 89 1.01 8.64 3.73
N VAL A 90 -0.16 7.98 3.71
CA VAL A 90 -0.52 6.97 2.68
C VAL A 90 -0.50 7.59 1.28
N LEU A 91 -1.10 8.78 1.14
CA LEU A 91 -1.15 9.48 -0.14
C LEU A 91 0.26 9.86 -0.62
N MET A 92 1.12 10.34 0.28
CA MET A 92 2.50 10.70 -0.05
C MET A 92 3.31 9.49 -0.54
N ALA A 93 3.17 8.33 0.10
CA ALA A 93 3.81 7.09 -0.34
C ALA A 93 3.26 6.61 -1.69
N THR A 94 1.95 6.76 -1.93
CA THR A 94 1.31 6.37 -3.19
C THR A 94 1.79 7.22 -4.36
N ILE A 95 1.91 8.54 -4.16
CA ILE A 95 2.50 9.46 -5.15
C ILE A 95 3.97 9.08 -5.39
N GLY A 96 4.74 8.83 -4.32
CA GLY A 96 6.12 8.38 -4.43
C GLY A 96 6.28 7.12 -5.29
N TYR A 97 5.45 6.09 -5.05
CA TYR A 97 5.41 4.89 -5.90
C TYR A 97 5.13 5.23 -7.36
N THR A 98 4.12 6.07 -7.60
CA THR A 98 3.73 6.46 -8.97
C THR A 98 4.88 7.17 -9.68
N VAL A 99 5.62 8.04 -8.98
CA VAL A 99 6.80 8.72 -9.53
C VAL A 99 7.93 7.74 -9.82
N VAL A 100 8.26 6.84 -8.89
CA VAL A 100 9.31 5.82 -9.09
C VAL A 100 8.99 4.96 -10.30
N VAL A 101 7.74 4.49 -10.40
CA VAL A 101 7.27 3.71 -11.54
C VAL A 101 7.37 4.48 -12.85
N ALA A 102 6.91 5.74 -12.86
CA ALA A 102 6.97 6.56 -14.06
C ALA A 102 8.41 6.71 -14.53
N ILE A 103 9.34 7.01 -13.62
CA ILE A 103 10.77 7.08 -13.92
C ILE A 103 11.27 5.77 -14.52
N VAL A 104 10.98 4.62 -13.90
CA VAL A 104 11.41 3.31 -14.40
C VAL A 104 10.88 3.05 -15.81
N ARG A 105 9.60 3.34 -16.09
CA ARG A 105 8.98 3.10 -17.40
C ARG A 105 9.42 4.07 -18.50
N PHE A 106 9.92 5.25 -18.15
CA PHE A 106 10.47 6.20 -19.14
C PHE A 106 11.97 5.98 -19.38
N ILE A 107 12.69 5.35 -18.44
CA ILE A 107 14.12 5.02 -18.59
C ILE A 107 14.31 3.67 -19.30
N MET A 108 13.43 2.70 -19.03
CA MET A 108 13.46 1.34 -19.57
C MET A 108 12.51 1.20 -20.75
#